data_AF-A0A0U1RNM3-F1
#
_entry.id   AF-A0A0U1RNM3-F1
#
_cell.length_a   1.000
_cell.length_b   1.000
_cell.length_c   1.000
_cell.angle_alpha   90.00
_cell.angle_beta   90.00
_cell.angle_gamma   90.00
#
_symmetry.space_group_name_H-M   'P 1'
#
loop_
_entity.id
_entity.type
_entity.pdbx_description
1 polymer ?
#
loop_
_entity_poly.entity_id
_entity_poly.type
_entity_poly.pdbx_seq_one_letter_code
_entity_poly.pdbx_strand_id
1 'polypeptide(L)'
;MAKEGGRTAACCSRPKVAALIVGTLLFLTGIGAASWAIVTILLQSDQEPLYQVQLSPGDSRLAVFDKTEGTWRLLCSSRSNARVAGLGCEEMGFLRALAHSELDVRTAGANGTSGFFCVDEGGLPLAQRLLDVISVW
;
A
#
# COMPACT_ATOMS: atom_id res chain seq x y z
N MET A 1 -10.50 70.29 -40.09
CA MET A 1 -11.00 68.95 -40.44
C MET A 1 -9.89 67.95 -40.18
N ALA A 2 -9.87 67.35 -38.98
CA ALA A 2 -8.91 66.32 -38.62
C ALA A 2 -9.54 64.95 -38.94
N LYS A 3 -8.81 64.13 -39.70
CA LYS A 3 -9.21 62.78 -40.10
C LYS A 3 -8.87 61.83 -38.96
N GLU A 4 -9.89 61.16 -38.45
CA GLU A 4 -9.89 60.33 -37.25
C GLU A 4 -8.87 59.18 -37.33
N GLY A 5 -7.98 59.13 -36.34
CA GLY A 5 -7.19 57.96 -36.02
C GLY A 5 -7.88 57.13 -34.93
N GLY A 6 -7.73 55.80 -34.98
CA GLY A 6 -8.21 54.94 -33.90
C GLY A 6 -8.14 53.45 -34.22
N ARG A 7 -6.93 52.88 -34.17
CA ARG A 7 -6.76 51.42 -34.04
C ARG A 7 -7.07 51.04 -32.60
N THR A 8 -8.04 50.17 -32.36
CA THR A 8 -7.98 49.14 -31.29
C THR A 8 -9.04 48.07 -31.51
N ALA A 9 -8.60 46.82 -31.42
CA ALA A 9 -9.34 45.60 -31.70
C ALA A 9 -10.68 45.53 -30.94
N ALA A 10 -11.79 45.50 -31.67
CA ALA A 10 -13.10 45.20 -31.12
C ALA A 10 -13.60 43.86 -31.66
N CYS A 11 -13.90 42.97 -30.70
CA CYS A 11 -14.85 41.87 -30.84
C CYS A 11 -14.31 40.55 -31.41
N CYS A 12 -13.44 39.87 -30.63
CA CYS A 12 -13.51 38.41 -30.61
C CYS A 12 -14.94 38.05 -30.16
N SER A 13 -15.74 37.47 -31.04
CA SER A 13 -17.15 37.18 -30.77
C SER A 13 -17.31 36.48 -29.42
N ARG A 14 -18.13 37.03 -28.52
CA ARG A 14 -18.50 36.42 -27.23
C ARG A 14 -18.69 34.89 -27.28
N PRO A 15 -19.30 34.30 -28.33
CA PRO A 15 -19.39 32.84 -28.46
C PRO A 15 -18.05 32.11 -28.62
N LYS A 16 -17.03 32.70 -29.27
CA LYS A 16 -15.68 32.10 -29.35
C LYS A 16 -14.99 32.07 -27.99
N VAL A 17 -15.16 33.13 -27.20
CA VAL A 17 -14.62 33.21 -25.84
C VAL A 17 -15.33 32.20 -24.94
N ALA A 18 -16.65 32.10 -25.02
CA ALA A 18 -17.43 31.11 -24.28
C ALA A 18 -17.03 29.68 -24.65
N ALA A 19 -16.86 29.39 -25.95
CA ALA A 19 -16.42 28.07 -26.41
C ALA A 19 -15.01 27.71 -25.91
N LEU A 20 -14.08 28.67 -25.87
CA LEU A 20 -12.74 28.49 -25.30
C LEU A 20 -12.82 28.16 -23.80
N ILE A 21 -13.59 28.92 -23.02
CA ILE A 21 -13.73 28.71 -21.58
C ILE A 21 -14.33 27.33 -21.29
N VAL A 22 -15.41 26.96 -21.99
CA VAL A 22 -16.04 25.63 -21.84
C VAL A 22 -15.06 24.53 -22.22
N GLY A 23 -14.31 24.68 -23.31
CA GLY A 23 -13.27 23.74 -23.71
C GLY A 23 -12.20 23.56 -22.63
N THR A 24 -11.67 24.65 -22.09
CA THR A 24 -10.66 24.61 -21.02
C THR A 24 -11.20 23.93 -19.76
N LEU A 25 -12.45 24.22 -19.36
CA LEU A 25 -13.08 23.57 -18.20
C LEU A 25 -13.23 22.05 -18.42
N LEU A 26 -13.64 21.63 -19.62
CA LEU A 26 -13.74 20.20 -19.95
C LEU A 26 -12.37 19.51 -19.92
N PHE A 27 -11.33 20.15 -20.46
CA PHE A 27 -9.96 19.65 -20.39
C PHE A 27 -9.46 19.51 -18.96
N LEU A 28 -9.63 20.54 -18.12
CA LEU A 28 -9.23 20.50 -16.71
C LEU A 28 -9.97 19.41 -15.94
N THR A 29 -11.27 19.22 -16.22
CA THR A 29 -12.06 18.16 -15.59
C THR A 29 -11.55 16.78 -16.01
N GLY A 30 -11.24 16.60 -17.30
CA GLY A 30 -10.66 15.35 -17.80
C GLY A 30 -9.30 15.03 -17.18
N ILE A 31 -8.42 16.03 -17.04
CA ILE A 31 -7.12 15.87 -16.36
C ILE A 31 -7.32 15.51 -14.89
N GLY A 32 -8.25 16.17 -14.21
CA GLY A 32 -8.60 15.87 -12.81
C GLY A 32 -9.08 14.43 -12.64
N ALA A 33 -9.98 13.98 -13.51
CA ALA A 33 -10.48 12.60 -13.49
C ALA A 33 -9.38 11.57 -13.77
N ALA A 34 -8.52 11.83 -14.77
CA ALA A 34 -7.39 10.95 -15.09
C ALA A 34 -6.38 10.88 -13.93
N SER A 35 -6.06 12.03 -13.33
CA SER A 35 -5.15 12.10 -12.18
C SER A 35 -5.72 11.33 -10.99
N TRP A 36 -7.01 11.50 -10.69
CA TRP A 36 -7.68 10.77 -9.63
C TRP A 36 -7.68 9.26 -9.89
N ALA A 37 -7.98 8.83 -11.11
CA ALA A 37 -7.95 7.41 -11.50
C ALA A 37 -6.56 6.78 -11.35
N ILE A 38 -5.50 7.51 -11.71
CA ILE A 38 -4.12 7.03 -11.51
C ILE A 38 -3.81 6.89 -10.02
N VAL A 39 -4.17 7.89 -9.21
CA VAL A 39 -3.95 7.86 -7.75
C VAL A 39 -4.69 6.70 -7.10
N THR A 40 -5.95 6.45 -7.48
CA THR A 40 -6.71 5.33 -6.93
C THR A 40 -6.16 3.98 -7.37
N ILE A 41 -5.74 3.83 -8.63
CA ILE A 41 -5.08 2.60 -9.10
C ILE A 41 -3.77 2.35 -8.35
N LEU A 42 -2.94 3.37 -8.15
CA LEU A 42 -1.68 3.24 -7.42
C LEU A 42 -1.91 2.92 -5.93
N LEU A 43 -2.82 3.64 -5.27
CA LEU A 43 -3.20 3.35 -3.88
C LEU A 43 -3.83 1.97 -3.70
N GLN A 44 -4.51 1.46 -4.74
CA GLN A 44 -5.07 0.12 -4.74
C GLN A 44 -4.00 -0.93 -5.06
N SER A 45 -2.96 -0.59 -5.82
CA SER A 45 -1.78 -1.45 -6.03
C SER A 45 -0.96 -1.58 -4.75
N ASP A 46 -0.88 -0.54 -3.91
CA ASP A 46 -0.33 -0.66 -2.55
C ASP A 46 -1.14 -1.63 -1.65
N GLN A 47 -2.40 -1.94 -2.02
CA GLN A 47 -3.23 -2.93 -1.32
C GLN A 47 -3.05 -4.36 -1.85
N GLU A 48 -2.45 -4.56 -3.03
CA GLU A 48 -1.95 -5.89 -3.36
C GLU A 48 -0.76 -6.18 -2.43
N PRO A 49 -0.71 -7.36 -1.78
CA PRO A 49 0.38 -7.68 -0.86
C PRO A 49 1.68 -7.75 -1.65
N LEU A 50 2.41 -6.63 -1.69
CA LEU A 50 3.71 -6.49 -2.38
C LEU A 50 4.69 -7.59 -1.94
N TYR A 51 4.51 -8.08 -0.71
CA TYR A 51 5.20 -9.23 -0.13
C TYR A 51 4.21 -10.08 0.66
N GLN A 52 4.39 -11.41 0.63
CA GLN A 52 3.58 -12.35 1.42
C GLN A 52 3.78 -12.20 2.94
N VAL A 53 4.85 -11.51 3.35
CA VAL A 53 5.17 -11.21 4.74
C VAL A 53 5.19 -9.69 4.89
N GLN A 54 4.54 -9.17 5.93
CA GLN A 54 4.49 -7.76 6.24
C GLN A 54 4.74 -7.50 7.72
N LEU A 55 5.27 -6.31 8.02
CA LEU A 55 5.43 -5.79 9.36
C LEU A 55 4.48 -4.60 9.55
N SER A 56 3.72 -4.57 10.64
CA SER A 56 2.89 -3.41 10.94
C SER A 56 3.74 -2.24 11.43
N PRO A 57 3.59 -1.03 10.88
CA PRO A 57 4.41 0.12 11.29
C PRO A 57 4.07 0.65 12.70
N GLY A 58 2.90 0.32 13.25
CA GLY A 58 2.47 0.81 14.56
C GLY A 58 3.13 0.08 15.73
N ASP A 59 3.26 -1.23 15.62
CA ASP A 59 3.68 -2.10 16.72
C ASP A 59 4.61 -3.25 16.29
N SER A 60 5.11 -3.19 15.06
CA SER A 60 6.07 -4.15 14.50
C SER A 60 5.60 -5.60 14.51
N ARG A 61 4.28 -5.87 14.60
CA ARG A 61 3.77 -7.23 14.50
C ARG A 61 4.00 -7.79 13.09
N LEU A 62 4.45 -9.04 13.03
CA LEU A 62 4.67 -9.77 11.79
C LEU A 62 3.36 -10.45 11.37
N ALA A 63 2.92 -10.18 10.14
CA ALA A 63 1.72 -10.77 9.54
C ALA A 63 2.09 -11.45 8.22
N VAL A 64 1.47 -12.60 7.97
CA VAL A 64 1.67 -13.39 6.76
C VAL A 64 0.36 -13.47 6.00
N PHE A 65 0.41 -13.24 4.70
CA PHE A 65 -0.75 -13.31 3.82
C PHE A 65 -1.06 -14.77 3.47
N ASP A 66 -2.23 -15.23 3.89
CA ASP A 66 -2.78 -16.51 3.50
C ASP A 66 -3.46 -16.38 2.14
N LYS A 67 -2.81 -16.91 1.10
CA LYS A 67 -3.34 -16.90 -0.27
C LYS A 67 -4.63 -17.73 -0.42
N THR A 68 -4.87 -18.70 0.47
CA THR A 68 -6.03 -19.60 0.37
C THR A 68 -7.31 -18.92 0.85
N GLU A 69 -7.21 -18.11 1.91
CA GLU A 69 -8.34 -17.38 2.47
C GLU A 69 -8.39 -15.91 2.04
N GLY A 70 -7.29 -15.38 1.47
CA GLY A 70 -7.19 -13.96 1.11
C GLY A 70 -7.10 -13.05 2.34
N THR A 71 -6.60 -13.57 3.46
CA THR A 71 -6.55 -12.87 4.75
C THR A 71 -5.14 -12.77 5.29
N TRP A 72 -4.90 -11.80 6.16
CA TRP A 72 -3.66 -11.68 6.91
C TRP A 72 -3.77 -12.45 8.22
N ARG A 73 -2.74 -13.21 8.55
CA ARG A 73 -2.65 -14.01 9.78
C ARG A 73 -1.42 -13.62 10.58
N LEU A 74 -1.55 -13.60 11.90
CA LEU A 74 -0.43 -13.34 12.81
C LEU A 74 0.42 -14.61 12.98
N LEU A 75 1.61 -14.47 13.56
CA LEU A 75 2.43 -15.63 13.94
C LEU A 75 2.26 -15.97 15.42
N CYS A 76 2.09 -17.25 15.72
CA CYS A 76 2.10 -17.77 17.09
C CYS A 76 3.47 -17.52 17.71
N SER A 77 3.50 -17.09 18.98
CA SER A 77 4.74 -17.04 19.76
C SER A 77 5.26 -18.47 19.99
N SER A 78 6.57 -18.66 19.81
CA SER A 78 7.29 -19.92 20.05
C SER A 78 8.65 -19.67 20.71
N ARG A 79 9.37 -20.73 21.07
CA ARG A 79 10.74 -20.59 21.62
C ARG A 79 11.72 -20.03 20.59
N SER A 80 11.37 -20.16 19.32
CA SER A 80 12.21 -19.78 18.19
C SER A 80 11.90 -18.39 17.62
N ASN A 81 11.19 -17.54 18.37
CA ASN A 81 10.79 -16.17 17.96
C ASN A 81 11.95 -15.33 17.39
N ALA A 82 13.15 -15.42 17.98
CA ALA A 82 14.31 -14.68 17.50
C ALA A 82 14.69 -15.06 16.05
N ARG A 83 14.61 -16.36 15.72
CA ARG A 83 14.94 -16.87 14.38
C ARG A 83 13.80 -16.59 13.39
N VAL A 84 12.55 -16.70 13.83
CA VAL A 84 11.36 -16.33 13.04
C VAL A 84 11.38 -14.85 12.66
N ALA A 85 11.70 -13.96 13.61
CA ALA A 85 11.84 -12.53 13.34
C ALA A 85 12.97 -12.24 12.34
N GLY A 86 14.11 -12.94 12.48
CA GLY A 86 15.21 -12.86 11.53
C GLY A 86 14.78 -13.22 10.10
N LEU A 87 14.19 -14.41 9.92
CA LEU A 87 13.70 -14.89 8.63
C LEU A 87 12.63 -13.96 8.04
N GLY A 88 11.68 -13.48 8.85
CA GLY A 88 10.65 -12.55 8.39
C GLY A 88 11.23 -11.22 7.90
N CYS A 89 12.23 -10.67 8.60
CA CYS A 89 12.95 -9.48 8.18
C CYS A 89 13.74 -9.72 6.88
N GLU A 90 14.49 -10.81 6.80
CA GLU A 90 15.27 -11.18 5.61
C GLU A 90 14.36 -11.39 4.38
N GLU A 91 13.19 -11.99 4.55
CA GLU A 91 12.23 -12.24 3.48
C GLU A 91 11.58 -10.96 2.93
N MET A 92 11.45 -9.93 3.76
CA MET A 92 11.06 -8.57 3.33
C MET A 92 12.22 -7.75 2.75
N GLY A 93 13.44 -8.30 2.71
CA GLY A 93 14.63 -7.63 2.18
C GLY A 93 15.41 -6.78 3.18
N PHE A 94 15.12 -6.87 4.48
CA PHE A 94 15.95 -6.27 5.52
C PHE A 94 17.20 -7.13 5.79
N LEU A 95 18.26 -6.50 6.31
CA LEU A 95 19.51 -7.21 6.63
C LEU A 95 19.36 -8.19 7.81
N ARG A 96 18.58 -7.83 8.84
CA ARG A 96 18.37 -8.61 10.05
C ARG A 96 17.27 -8.01 10.93
N ALA A 97 16.71 -8.82 11.83
CA ALA A 97 15.95 -8.32 12.97
C ALA A 97 16.90 -7.78 14.07
N LEU A 98 16.64 -6.57 14.57
CA LEU A 98 17.41 -6.00 15.68
C LEU A 98 16.88 -6.44 17.04
N ALA A 99 15.57 -6.59 17.15
CA ALA A 99 14.86 -7.03 18.34
C ALA A 99 13.56 -7.73 17.92
N HIS A 100 12.97 -8.48 18.84
CA HIS A 100 11.64 -9.04 18.70
C HIS A 100 10.87 -8.85 20.02
N SER A 101 9.56 -8.82 19.93
CA SER A 101 8.66 -8.72 21.07
C SER A 101 7.44 -9.60 20.85
N GLU A 102 6.93 -10.18 21.93
CA GLU A 102 5.67 -10.90 21.90
C GLU A 102 4.52 -9.92 22.21
N LEU A 103 3.46 -9.99 21.41
CA LEU A 103 2.25 -9.21 21.62
C LEU A 103 1.10 -10.13 22.00
N ASP A 104 0.36 -9.75 23.04
CA ASP A 104 -0.89 -10.41 23.40
C ASP A 104 -2.06 -9.76 22.66
N VAL A 105 -2.82 -10.58 21.93
CA VAL A 105 -3.98 -10.15 21.13
C VAL A 105 -5.06 -9.50 21.99
N ARG A 106 -5.20 -9.90 23.27
CA ARG A 106 -6.22 -9.32 24.16
C ARG A 106 -5.93 -7.86 24.51
N THR A 107 -4.64 -7.49 24.48
CA THR A 107 -4.18 -6.16 24.85
C THR A 107 -3.94 -5.29 23.61
N ALA A 108 -3.32 -5.87 22.57
CA ALA A 108 -2.93 -5.16 21.36
C ALA A 108 -3.97 -5.24 20.22
N GLY A 109 -5.03 -6.05 20.36
CA GLY A 109 -6.01 -6.31 19.32
C GLY A 109 -5.45 -7.12 18.14
N ALA A 110 -6.28 -7.42 17.14
CA ALA A 110 -5.89 -8.20 15.96
C ALA A 110 -5.48 -7.36 14.74
N ASN A 111 -5.65 -6.04 14.76
CA ASN A 111 -5.29 -5.12 13.66
C ASN A 111 -5.78 -5.58 12.25
N GLY A 112 -7.00 -6.11 12.15
CA GLY A 112 -7.57 -6.58 10.89
C GLY A 112 -7.05 -7.94 10.39
N THR A 113 -6.23 -8.64 11.18
CA THR A 113 -5.82 -10.02 10.90
C THR A 113 -6.85 -11.04 11.40
N SER A 114 -6.89 -12.22 10.77
CA SER A 114 -7.84 -13.29 11.08
C SER A 114 -7.15 -14.64 11.21
N GLY A 115 -6.78 -14.97 12.45
CA GLY A 115 -6.14 -16.25 12.79
C GLY A 115 -4.62 -16.16 12.91
N PHE A 116 -4.01 -17.33 13.11
CA PHE A 116 -2.59 -17.45 13.40
C PHE A 116 -1.95 -18.54 12.54
N PHE A 117 -0.73 -18.30 12.09
CA PHE A 117 0.19 -19.32 11.61
C PHE A 117 1.14 -19.70 12.73
N CYS A 118 1.30 -20.99 12.97
CA CYS A 118 2.33 -21.48 13.88
C CYS A 118 3.50 -22.04 13.06
N VAL A 119 4.70 -21.95 13.63
CA VAL A 119 5.94 -22.33 12.95
C VAL A 119 6.38 -23.73 13.38
N ASP A 120 6.80 -24.55 12.42
CA ASP A 120 7.48 -25.82 12.68
C ASP A 120 8.93 -25.56 13.15
N GLU A 121 9.15 -25.67 14.45
CA GLU A 121 10.46 -25.44 15.07
C GLU A 121 11.52 -26.47 14.61
N GLY A 122 11.10 -27.66 14.15
CA GLY A 122 12.02 -28.70 13.67
C GLY A 122 12.66 -28.35 12.32
N GLY A 123 11.90 -27.75 11.40
CA GLY A 123 12.37 -27.31 10.08
C GLY A 123 13.08 -25.95 10.07
N LEU A 124 12.83 -25.11 11.09
CA LEU A 124 13.33 -23.74 11.17
C LEU A 124 14.85 -23.54 10.98
N PRO A 125 15.75 -24.41 11.49
CA PRO A 125 17.19 -24.23 11.33
C PRO A 125 17.67 -24.38 9.88
N LEU A 126 16.97 -25.17 9.08
CA LEU A 126 17.26 -25.39 7.65
C LEU A 126 16.50 -24.43 6.73
N ALA A 127 15.49 -23.75 7.25
CA ALA A 127 14.62 -22.90 6.47
C ALA A 127 15.37 -21.67 5.94
N GLN A 128 15.14 -21.39 4.66
CA GLN A 128 15.65 -20.21 3.97
C GLN A 128 14.58 -19.12 3.85
N ARG A 129 13.29 -19.50 3.94
CA ARG A 129 12.14 -18.59 3.97
C ARG A 129 11.21 -18.95 5.12
N LEU A 130 10.51 -17.95 5.66
CA LEU A 130 9.54 -18.18 6.73
C LEU A 130 8.34 -19.00 6.21
N LEU A 131 7.94 -18.76 4.96
CA LEU A 131 6.84 -19.48 4.32
C LEU A 131 7.03 -21.00 4.23
N ASP A 132 8.28 -21.49 4.28
CA ASP A 132 8.59 -22.92 4.15
C ASP A 132 8.28 -23.71 5.43
N VAL A 133 8.11 -23.02 6.55
CA VAL A 133 8.02 -23.60 7.91
C VAL A 133 6.78 -23.16 8.66
N ILE A 134 5.90 -22.37 8.05
CA ILE A 134 4.60 -22.03 8.64
C ILE A 134 3.55 -23.08 8.31
N SER A 135 2.67 -23.34 9.27
CA SER A 135 1.54 -24.24 9.12
C SER A 135 0.29 -23.64 9.75
N VAL A 136 -0.86 -23.88 9.11
CA VAL A 136 -2.17 -23.53 9.67
C VAL A 136 -2.48 -24.53 10.79
N TRP A 137 -2.74 -24.03 12.00
CA TRP A 137 -3.13 -24.83 13.16
C TRP A 137 -4.40 -24.26 13.79
#